data_AF-A0A3G3K353-F1
#
_entry.id   AF-A0A3G3K353-F1
#
_cell.length_a   1.000
_cell.length_b   1.000
_cell.length_c   1.000
_cell.angle_alpha   90.00
_cell.angle_beta   90.00
_cell.angle_gamma   90.00
#
_symmetry.space_group_name_H-M   'P 1'
#
loop_
_entity.id
_entity.type
_entity.pdbx_description
1 polymer ?
#
loop_
_entity_poly.entity_id
_entity_poly.type
_entity_poly.pdbx_seq_one_letter_code
_entity_poly.pdbx_strand_id
1 'polypeptide(L)'
;MEDDILRLVGRRIRDLRKEREMSQELLGEKGGFHYSYIGQIERGEKNISLINLAKIAAALDVSISQLFTYVDEEDKRTDSETDLQEIVSTLRIKKPNEVLMIRNVVREIFGEYSGDNKKGQ
;
A
#
# COMPACT_ATOMS: atom_id res chain seq x y z
N MET A 1 -10.64 -8.21 -15.38
CA MET A 1 -10.95 -7.86 -13.97
C MET A 1 -10.15 -8.71 -12.99
N GLU A 2 -10.29 -10.04 -12.95
CA GLU A 2 -9.46 -10.88 -12.04
C GLU A 2 -7.98 -10.93 -12.45
N ASP A 3 -7.68 -11.04 -13.75
CA ASP A 3 -6.29 -11.01 -14.23
C ASP A 3 -5.60 -9.65 -14.01
N ASP A 4 -6.39 -8.58 -13.91
CA ASP A 4 -5.86 -7.22 -13.75
C ASP A 4 -5.28 -7.04 -12.35
N ILE A 5 -5.97 -7.51 -11.30
CA ILE A 5 -5.45 -7.42 -9.92
C ILE A 5 -4.21 -8.29 -9.71
N LEU A 6 -4.16 -9.48 -10.30
CA LEU A 6 -3.01 -10.37 -10.19
C LEU A 6 -1.76 -9.77 -10.84
N ARG A 7 -1.90 -9.20 -12.05
CA ARG A 7 -0.81 -8.50 -12.73
C ARG A 7 -0.35 -7.26 -11.97
N LEU A 8 -1.30 -6.55 -11.39
CA LEU A 8 -1.03 -5.30 -10.69
C LEU A 8 -0.23 -5.55 -9.39
N VAL A 9 -0.66 -6.49 -8.55
CA VAL A 9 0.10 -6.91 -7.35
C VAL A 9 1.41 -7.61 -7.74
N GLY A 10 1.39 -8.45 -8.78
CA GLY A 10 2.57 -9.14 -9.30
C GLY A 10 3.67 -8.17 -9.76
N ARG A 11 3.31 -7.10 -10.48
CA ARG A 11 4.24 -6.02 -10.84
C ARG A 11 4.80 -5.33 -9.61
N ARG A 12 3.97 -4.99 -8.63
CA ARG A 12 4.46 -4.32 -7.42
C ARG A 12 5.46 -5.17 -6.64
N ILE A 13 5.22 -6.48 -6.54
CA ILE A 13 6.19 -7.44 -5.95
C ILE A 13 7.51 -7.41 -6.72
N ARG A 14 7.45 -7.42 -8.05
CA ARG A 14 8.64 -7.35 -8.92
C ARG A 14 9.43 -6.06 -8.71
N ASP A 15 8.74 -4.94 -8.59
CA ASP A 15 9.37 -3.62 -8.42
C ASP A 15 10.08 -3.54 -7.07
N LEU A 16 9.38 -3.89 -5.98
CA LEU A 16 9.97 -3.96 -4.64
C LEU A 16 11.16 -4.91 -4.57
N ARG A 17 11.11 -6.04 -5.28
CA ARG A 17 12.22 -6.98 -5.38
C ARG A 17 13.44 -6.34 -6.06
N LYS A 18 13.22 -5.63 -7.17
CA LYS A 18 14.29 -4.97 -7.92
C LYS A 18 14.89 -3.78 -7.17
N GLU A 19 14.08 -2.99 -6.47
CA GLU A 19 14.55 -1.91 -5.57
C GLU A 19 15.53 -2.43 -4.50
N ARG A 20 15.42 -3.71 -4.15
CA ARG A 20 16.28 -4.40 -3.18
C ARG A 20 17.37 -5.26 -3.82
N GLU A 21 17.56 -5.11 -5.13
CA GLU A 21 18.57 -5.82 -5.92
C GLU A 21 18.47 -7.36 -5.80
N MET A 22 17.28 -7.88 -5.50
CA MET A 22 17.10 -9.32 -5.32
C MET A 22 16.78 -10.02 -6.64
N SER A 23 17.37 -11.20 -6.88
CA SER A 23 16.90 -12.11 -7.94
C SER A 23 15.62 -12.84 -7.53
N GLN A 24 14.92 -13.47 -8.49
CA GLN A 24 13.75 -14.29 -8.17
C GLN A 24 14.14 -15.51 -7.33
N GLU A 25 15.33 -16.04 -7.55
CA GLU A 25 15.94 -17.12 -6.76
C GLU A 25 16.17 -16.68 -5.32
N LEU A 26 16.76 -15.49 -5.10
CA LEU A 26 17.01 -14.97 -3.76
C LEU A 26 15.71 -14.67 -3.01
N LEU A 27 14.72 -14.07 -3.68
CA LEU A 27 13.40 -13.86 -3.07
C LEU A 27 12.71 -15.19 -2.75
N GLY A 28 12.81 -16.17 -3.66
CA GLY A 28 12.30 -17.51 -3.45
C GLY A 28 12.93 -18.17 -2.22
N GLU A 29 14.25 -18.17 -2.12
CA GLU A 29 15.00 -18.71 -0.99
C GLU A 29 14.56 -18.05 0.33
N LYS A 30 14.53 -16.72 0.40
CA LYS A 30 14.11 -15.97 1.59
C LYS A 30 12.66 -16.24 2.00
N GLY A 31 11.76 -16.41 1.02
CA GLY A 31 10.33 -16.63 1.25
C GLY A 31 9.94 -18.10 1.44
N GLY A 32 10.85 -19.04 1.22
CA GLY A 32 10.55 -20.48 1.21
C GLY A 32 9.74 -20.90 -0.02
N PHE A 33 10.00 -20.29 -1.18
CA PHE A 33 9.35 -20.55 -2.46
C PHE A 33 10.36 -20.95 -3.53
N HIS A 34 9.88 -21.72 -4.51
CA HIS A 34 10.67 -21.95 -5.72
C HIS A 34 10.71 -20.70 -6.60
N TYR A 35 11.86 -20.38 -7.20
CA TYR A 35 12.04 -19.19 -8.03
C TYR A 35 11.00 -19.09 -9.17
N SER A 36 10.63 -20.23 -9.77
CA SER A 36 9.61 -20.26 -10.83
C SER A 36 8.22 -19.85 -10.33
N TYR A 37 7.89 -20.16 -9.07
CA TYR A 37 6.65 -19.72 -8.44
C TYR A 37 6.66 -18.20 -8.27
N ILE A 38 7.77 -17.62 -7.79
CA ILE A 38 7.94 -16.15 -7.73
C ILE A 38 7.73 -15.54 -9.12
N GLY A 39 8.33 -16.11 -10.15
CA GLY A 39 8.13 -15.64 -11.53
C GLY A 39 6.68 -15.69 -12.00
N GLN A 40 5.93 -16.76 -11.67
CA GLN A 40 4.51 -16.87 -11.97
C GLN A 40 3.67 -15.82 -11.23
N ILE A 41 3.99 -15.53 -9.97
CA ILE A 41 3.33 -14.47 -9.20
C ILE A 41 3.57 -13.10 -9.84
N GLU A 42 4.83 -12.77 -10.17
CA GLU A 42 5.18 -11.47 -10.75
C GLU A 42 4.51 -11.20 -12.09
N ARG A 43 4.24 -12.25 -12.88
CA ARG A 43 3.54 -12.15 -14.16
C ARG A 43 2.01 -12.21 -14.02
N GLY A 44 1.49 -12.39 -12.81
CA GLY A 44 0.05 -12.54 -12.55
C GLY A 44 -0.54 -13.86 -13.04
N GLU A 45 0.27 -14.89 -13.24
CA GLU A 45 -0.15 -16.21 -13.76
C GLU A 45 -0.72 -17.14 -12.68
N LYS A 46 -0.50 -16.80 -11.39
CA LYS A 46 -0.94 -17.58 -10.25
C LYS A 46 -1.58 -16.69 -9.20
N ASN A 47 -2.79 -17.08 -8.78
CA ASN A 47 -3.44 -16.49 -7.62
C ASN A 47 -2.74 -16.97 -6.33
N ILE A 48 -2.18 -16.04 -5.57
CA ILE A 48 -1.44 -16.29 -4.33
C ILE A 48 -2.36 -16.14 -3.12
N SER A 49 -2.24 -17.06 -2.14
CA SER A 49 -2.96 -16.92 -0.88
C SER A 49 -2.39 -15.78 -0.04
N LEU A 50 -3.22 -15.16 0.81
CA LEU A 50 -2.79 -14.05 1.69
C LEU A 50 -1.62 -14.41 2.61
N ILE A 51 -1.57 -15.66 3.10
CA ILE A 51 -0.46 -16.14 3.94
C ILE A 51 0.86 -16.16 3.17
N ASN A 52 0.83 -16.61 1.90
CA ASN A 52 2.03 -16.62 1.06
C ASN A 52 2.42 -15.19 0.66
N LEU A 53 1.44 -14.32 0.45
CA LEU A 53 1.68 -12.91 0.18
C LEU A 53 2.38 -12.22 1.38
N ALA A 54 1.97 -12.54 2.60
CA ALA A 54 2.64 -12.06 3.82
C ALA A 54 4.09 -12.55 3.92
N LYS A 55 4.37 -13.81 3.53
CA LYS A 55 5.74 -14.34 3.45
C LYS A 55 6.60 -13.59 2.42
N ILE A 56 6.04 -13.28 1.25
CA ILE A 56 6.72 -12.47 0.24
C ILE A 56 7.02 -11.07 0.79
N ALA A 57 6.06 -10.42 1.46
CA ALA A 57 6.28 -9.11 2.10
C ALA A 57 7.42 -9.17 3.14
N ALA A 58 7.42 -10.19 4.00
CA ALA A 58 8.48 -10.40 4.98
C ALA A 58 9.85 -10.66 4.33
N ALA A 59 9.89 -11.48 3.28
CA ALA A 59 11.13 -11.77 2.53
C ALA A 59 11.69 -10.54 1.80
N LEU A 60 10.80 -9.63 1.39
CA LEU A 60 11.11 -8.31 0.86
C LEU A 60 11.38 -7.26 1.94
N ASP A 61 11.24 -7.54 3.24
CA ASP A 61 11.38 -6.53 4.30
C ASP A 61 10.48 -5.29 4.07
N VAL A 62 9.19 -5.55 3.82
CA VAL A 62 8.15 -4.53 3.64
C VAL A 62 6.90 -4.87 4.43
N SER A 63 6.06 -3.86 4.67
CA SER A 63 4.69 -4.14 5.12
C SER A 63 3.87 -4.75 3.99
N ILE A 64 2.95 -5.65 4.33
CA ILE A 64 2.06 -6.28 3.34
C ILE A 64 1.26 -5.25 2.52
N SER A 65 0.92 -4.11 3.12
CA SER A 65 0.23 -3.01 2.43
C SER A 65 1.04 -2.44 1.25
N GLN A 66 2.37 -2.45 1.33
CA GLN A 66 3.22 -1.94 0.24
C GLN A 66 3.17 -2.80 -1.03
N LEU A 67 2.69 -4.05 -0.93
CA LEU A 67 2.42 -4.91 -2.08
C LEU A 67 1.21 -4.43 -2.90
N PHE A 68 0.39 -3.57 -2.30
CA PHE A 68 -0.82 -2.99 -2.91
C PHE A 68 -0.71 -1.48 -3.12
N THR A 69 0.36 -0.83 -2.64
CA THR A 69 0.61 0.57 -2.97
C THR A 69 1.14 0.63 -4.38
N TYR A 70 0.33 1.15 -5.30
CA TYR A 70 0.82 1.45 -6.64
C TYR A 70 1.62 2.73 -6.56
N VAL A 71 2.87 2.66 -7.03
CA VAL A 71 3.52 3.86 -7.59
C VAL A 71 3.01 3.89 -9.03
N ASP A 72 1.73 4.20 -9.19
CA ASP A 72 1.26 4.56 -10.50
C ASP A 72 2.03 5.83 -10.86
N GLU A 73 3.05 5.69 -11.71
CA GLU A 73 3.64 6.82 -12.44
C GLU A 73 2.62 7.43 -13.42
N GLU A 74 1.35 7.02 -13.37
CA GLU A 74 0.23 7.66 -14.07
C GLU A 74 -1.00 7.95 -13.19
N ASP A 75 -0.95 7.75 -11.86
CA ASP A 75 -1.86 8.53 -11.01
C ASP A 75 -1.20 9.88 -10.91
N LYS A 76 -1.77 10.82 -11.66
CA LYS A 76 -1.70 12.23 -11.31
C LYS A 76 -1.98 12.29 -9.81
N ARG A 77 -0.94 12.37 -8.97
CA ARG A 77 -1.09 13.08 -7.71
C ARG A 77 -1.56 14.44 -8.17
N THR A 78 -2.87 14.65 -8.09
CA THR A 78 -3.40 16.00 -8.15
C THR A 78 -2.61 16.80 -7.13
N ASP A 79 -2.43 18.10 -7.33
CA ASP A 79 -1.75 18.95 -6.34
C ASP A 79 -2.30 18.65 -4.92
N SER A 80 -3.60 18.37 -4.84
CA SER A 80 -4.31 17.91 -3.64
C SER A 80 -3.77 16.61 -3.00
N GLU A 81 -3.38 15.59 -3.75
CA GLU A 81 -2.82 14.36 -3.15
C GLU A 81 -1.42 14.63 -2.57
N THR A 82 -0.62 15.46 -3.23
CA THR A 82 0.68 15.89 -2.70
C THR A 82 0.49 16.68 -1.41
N ASP A 83 -0.46 17.62 -1.40
CA ASP A 83 -0.81 18.42 -0.22
C ASP A 83 -1.29 17.52 0.94
N LEU A 84 -2.14 16.52 0.67
CA LEU A 84 -2.61 15.57 1.68
C LEU A 84 -1.46 14.76 2.29
N GLN A 85 -0.52 14.30 1.46
CA GLN A 85 0.67 13.58 1.93
C GLN A 85 1.54 14.47 2.84
N GLU A 86 1.76 15.73 2.44
CA GLU A 86 2.53 16.69 3.23
C GLU A 86 1.85 16.97 4.58
N ILE A 87 0.54 17.19 4.59
CA ILE A 87 -0.26 17.40 5.81
C ILE A 87 -0.13 16.18 6.74
N VAL A 88 -0.35 14.98 6.21
CA VAL A 88 -0.28 13.74 7.00
C VAL A 88 1.13 13.53 7.57
N SER A 89 2.17 13.71 6.77
CA SER A 89 3.56 13.56 7.23
C SER A 89 3.91 14.53 8.35
N THR A 90 3.46 15.79 8.24
CA THR A 90 3.66 16.82 9.25
C THR A 90 2.95 16.49 10.57
N LEU A 91 1.73 15.94 10.50
CA LEU A 91 0.93 15.61 11.67
C LEU A 91 1.40 14.35 12.41
N ARG A 92 2.04 13.40 11.71
CA ARG A 92 2.51 12.13 12.32
C ARG A 92 3.49 12.32 13.47
N ILE A 93 4.26 13.42 13.48
CA ILE A 93 5.29 13.70 14.50
C ILE A 93 4.81 14.64 15.62
N LYS A 94 3.54 15.05 15.60
CA LYS A 94 2.97 16.01 16.57
C LYS A 94 2.37 15.30 17.77
N LYS A 95 2.21 16.04 18.87
CA LYS A 95 1.56 15.52 20.09
C LYS A 95 0.07 15.29 19.84
N PRO A 96 -0.57 14.33 20.55
CA PRO A 96 -1.99 14.04 20.36
C PRO A 96 -2.92 15.25 20.47
N ASN A 97 -2.65 16.18 21.38
CA ASN A 97 -3.44 17.40 21.56
C ASN A 97 -3.30 18.37 20.37
N GLU A 98 -2.14 18.46 19.75
CA GLU A 98 -1.93 19.28 18.54
C GLU A 98 -2.69 18.69 17.35
N VAL A 99 -2.65 17.35 17.17
CA VAL A 99 -3.44 16.67 16.14
C VAL A 99 -4.94 16.87 16.35
N LEU A 100 -5.41 16.81 17.60
CA LEU A 100 -6.81 17.08 17.95
C LEU A 100 -7.23 18.52 17.62
N MET A 101 -6.36 19.50 17.90
CA MET A 101 -6.60 20.91 17.56
C MET A 101 -6.76 21.07 16.05
N ILE A 102 -5.85 20.52 15.25
CA ILE A 102 -5.93 20.59 13.78
C ILE A 102 -7.19 19.90 13.25
N ARG A 103 -7.56 18.73 13.80
CA ARG A 103 -8.80 18.05 13.43
C ARG A 103 -10.04 18.94 13.67
N ASN A 104 -10.08 19.66 14.78
CA ASN A 104 -11.21 20.55 15.09
C ASN A 104 -11.23 21.77 14.14
N VAL A 105 -10.08 22.37 13.85
CA VAL A 105 -9.96 23.46 12.87
C VAL A 105 -10.43 23.02 11.48
N VAL A 106 -10.02 21.84 11.01
CA VAL A 106 -10.47 21.29 9.72
C VAL A 106 -12.00 21.11 9.72
N ARG A 107 -12.59 20.61 10.80
CA ARG A 107 -14.06 20.50 10.94
C ARG A 107 -14.76 21.85 10.94
N GLU A 108 -14.17 22.87 11.55
CA GLU A 108 -14.74 24.22 11.56
C GLU A 108 -14.66 24.87 10.17
N ILE A 109 -13.55 24.69 9.45
CA ILE A 109 -13.33 25.27 8.12
C ILE A 109 -14.25 24.67 7.06
N PHE A 110 -14.40 23.35 7.06
CA PHE A 110 -15.16 22.64 6.02
C PHE A 110 -16.61 22.30 6.42
N GLY A 111 -17.04 22.73 7.61
CA GLY A 111 -18.26 22.27 8.24
C GLY A 111 -18.13 20.81 8.72
N GLU A 112 -19.00 20.40 9.64
CA GLU A 112 -19.15 18.99 9.94
C GLU A 112 -19.41 18.26 8.62
N TYR A 113 -18.47 17.43 8.17
CA TYR A 113 -18.83 16.32 7.31
C TYR A 113 -19.85 15.52 8.12
N SER A 114 -21.14 15.76 7.84
CA SER A 114 -22.27 15.04 8.40
C SER A 114 -22.17 13.57 8.00
N GLY A 115 -21.34 12.84 8.74
CA GLY A 115 -21.30 11.39 8.80
C GLY A 115 -22.25 10.84 9.87
N ASP A 116 -23.14 11.66 10.43
CA ASP A 116 -24.28 11.18 11.20
C ASP A 116 -25.54 11.24 10.33
N ASN A 117 -25.82 10.13 9.63
CA ASN A 117 -27.20 9.77 9.32
C ASN A 117 -27.36 8.25 9.27
N LYS A 118 -27.43 7.63 10.46
CA LYS A 118 -28.59 6.87 10.97
C LYS A 118 -28.17 6.00 12.15
N LYS A 119 -28.26 6.56 13.36
CA LYS A 119 -28.97 5.86 14.44
C LYS A 119 -30.40 6.36 14.41
N GLY A 120 -31.33 5.46 14.09
CA GLY A 120 -32.75 5.79 14.02
C GLY A 120 -33.60 4.53 14.15
N GLN A 121 -33.99 4.27 15.39
CA GLN A 121 -35.02 3.35 15.90
C GLN A 121 -34.70 1.85 15.89
#